data_AF-A0A7C3VTQ7-F1
#
_entry.id   AF-A0A7C3VTQ7-F1
#
_cell.length_a   1.000
_cell.length_b   1.000
_cell.length_c   1.000
_cell.angle_alpha   90.00
_cell.angle_beta   90.00
_cell.angle_gamma   90.00
#
_symmetry.space_group_name_H-M   'P 1'
#
loop_
_entity.id
_entity.type
_entity.pdbx_description
1 polymer ?
#
loop_
_entity_poly.entity_id
_entity_poly.type
_entity_poly.pdbx_seq_one_letter_code
_entity_poly.pdbx_strand_id
1 'polypeptide(L)'
;MSEQKSSHKRQHLYRNAMEQLVAAEARRQVRSLPPKLIASINVEQVIEQATAYALNRLPGLYATSERGWNFQQQKAKEKYGIEIVAAVRQGLAAVQRDPLIPVWNPVEKEEDTVDTTNDLKSKPPAPSPMESSLSMRVKSNGNRRQNEPA
;
A
#
# COMPACT_ATOMS: atom_id res chain seq x y z
N MET A 1 32.08 -17.29 15.83
CA MET A 1 30.76 -17.87 16.12
C MET A 1 29.73 -16.95 15.49
N SER A 2 29.18 -17.34 14.34
CA SER A 2 28.37 -16.48 13.47
C SER A 2 26.91 -16.82 13.70
N GLU A 3 26.17 -15.93 14.35
CA GLU A 3 24.72 -16.07 14.54
C GLU A 3 23.99 -15.82 13.21
N GLN A 4 23.52 -16.89 12.58
CA GLN A 4 22.55 -16.80 11.49
C GLN A 4 21.20 -16.36 12.08
N LYS A 5 20.84 -15.08 11.90
CA LYS A 5 19.48 -14.59 12.15
C LYS A 5 18.54 -15.22 11.12
N SER A 6 17.97 -16.38 11.46
CA SER A 6 16.86 -16.98 10.74
C SER A 6 15.63 -16.07 10.92
N SER A 7 15.33 -15.28 9.89
CA SER A 7 14.11 -14.50 9.80
C SER A 7 12.93 -15.46 9.70
N HIS A 8 12.36 -15.82 10.85
CA HIS A 8 11.16 -16.66 10.93
C HIS A 8 9.98 -15.84 10.41
N LYS A 9 9.74 -15.90 9.10
CA LYS A 9 8.54 -15.36 8.47
C LYS A 9 7.33 -16.03 9.11
N ARG A 10 6.68 -15.33 10.04
CA ARG A 10 5.44 -15.78 10.69
C ARG A 10 4.41 -16.01 9.60
N GLN A 11 4.12 -17.28 9.30
CA GLN A 11 3.05 -17.65 8.40
C GLN A 11 1.73 -17.21 9.06
N HIS A 12 0.94 -16.39 8.37
CA HIS A 12 -0.36 -15.98 8.89
C HIS A 12 -1.22 -17.23 9.11
N LEU A 13 -1.85 -17.31 10.28
CA LEU A 13 -2.70 -18.45 10.66
C LEU A 13 -4.01 -18.52 9.86
N TYR A 14 -4.27 -17.59 8.95
CA TYR A 14 -5.44 -17.53 8.10
C TYR A 14 -5.05 -17.18 6.66
N ARG A 15 -5.78 -17.72 5.67
CA ARG A 15 -5.62 -17.41 4.25
C ARG A 15 -6.95 -17.41 3.52
N ASN A 16 -7.10 -16.59 2.47
CA ASN A 16 -8.30 -16.57 1.64
C ASN A 16 -8.22 -17.69 0.58
N ALA A 17 -9.25 -18.54 0.51
CA ALA A 17 -9.34 -19.62 -0.47
C ALA A 17 -9.54 -19.13 -1.91
N MET A 18 -9.99 -17.89 -2.09
CA MET A 18 -10.23 -17.29 -3.41
C MET A 18 -8.91 -16.89 -4.11
N GLU A 19 -7.85 -16.57 -3.37
CA GLU A 19 -6.61 -16.00 -3.94
C GLU A 19 -6.04 -16.84 -5.08
N GLN A 20 -5.88 -18.14 -4.87
CA GLN A 20 -5.29 -19.03 -5.89
C GLN A 20 -6.21 -19.19 -7.11
N LEU A 21 -7.52 -19.24 -6.90
CA LEU A 21 -8.50 -19.41 -7.99
C LEU A 21 -8.55 -18.16 -8.88
N VAL A 22 -8.59 -16.99 -8.26
CA VAL A 22 -8.61 -15.70 -8.95
C VAL A 22 -7.30 -15.47 -9.71
N ALA A 23 -6.15 -15.74 -9.08
CA ALA A 23 -4.85 -15.59 -9.74
C ALA A 23 -4.69 -16.55 -10.94
N ALA A 24 -5.15 -17.80 -10.81
CA ALA A 24 -5.16 -18.77 -11.90
C ALA A 24 -6.07 -18.32 -13.05
N GLU A 25 -7.26 -17.80 -12.74
CA GLU A 25 -8.19 -17.25 -13.72
C GLU A 25 -7.61 -16.04 -14.46
N ALA A 26 -7.00 -15.09 -13.72
CA ALA A 26 -6.35 -13.92 -14.29
C ALA A 26 -5.24 -14.31 -15.27
N ARG A 27 -4.37 -15.24 -14.88
CA ARG A 27 -3.34 -15.81 -15.78
C ARG A 27 -3.95 -16.46 -17.01
N ARG A 28 -5.04 -17.20 -16.86
CA ARG A 28 -5.72 -17.85 -18.01
C ARG A 28 -6.25 -16.80 -18.99
N GLN A 29 -6.94 -15.77 -18.50
CA GLN A 29 -7.51 -14.73 -19.34
C GLN A 29 -6.42 -13.86 -20.01
N VAL A 30 -5.36 -13.51 -19.29
CA VAL A 30 -4.24 -12.74 -19.88
C VAL A 30 -3.51 -13.54 -20.97
N ARG A 31 -3.30 -14.85 -20.78
CA ARG A 31 -2.71 -15.72 -21.82
C ARG A 31 -3.57 -15.84 -23.08
N SER A 32 -4.88 -15.59 -22.97
CA SER A 32 -5.78 -15.58 -24.13
C SER A 32 -5.80 -14.25 -24.90
N LEU A 33 -5.06 -13.22 -24.43
CA LEU A 33 -4.98 -11.94 -25.11
C LEU A 33 -4.08 -11.99 -26.36
N PRO A 34 -4.32 -11.14 -27.36
CA PRO A 34 -3.46 -11.03 -28.53
C PRO A 34 -1.99 -10.72 -28.15
N PRO A 35 -1.00 -11.37 -28.78
CA PRO A 35 0.42 -11.17 -28.47
C PRO A 35 0.90 -9.71 -28.57
N LYS A 36 0.29 -8.93 -29.47
CA LYS A 36 0.58 -7.51 -29.65
C LYS A 36 0.30 -6.67 -28.40
N LEU A 37 -0.74 -7.01 -27.64
CA LEU A 37 -1.08 -6.33 -26.39
C LEU A 37 -0.18 -6.78 -25.24
N ILE A 38 0.20 -8.07 -25.23
CA ILE A 38 1.07 -8.64 -24.21
C ILE A 38 2.48 -8.03 -24.28
N ALA A 39 2.99 -7.77 -25.49
CA ALA A 39 4.33 -7.21 -25.69
C ALA A 39 4.48 -5.76 -25.18
N SER A 40 3.38 -5.01 -25.05
CA SER A 40 3.39 -3.60 -24.63
C SER A 40 3.11 -3.39 -23.14
N ILE A 41 2.88 -4.45 -22.36
CA ILE A 41 2.46 -4.34 -20.96
C ILE A 41 3.30 -5.25 -20.06
N ASN A 42 3.46 -4.85 -18.79
CA ASN A 42 3.98 -5.76 -17.78
C ASN A 42 2.88 -6.75 -17.34
N VAL A 43 2.96 -7.97 -17.86
CA VAL A 43 1.96 -9.03 -17.64
C VAL A 43 1.74 -9.33 -16.17
N GLU A 44 2.81 -9.40 -15.37
CA GLU A 44 2.69 -9.75 -13.94
C GLU A 44 1.94 -8.66 -13.18
N GLN A 45 2.26 -7.38 -13.45
CA GLN A 45 1.55 -6.25 -12.84
C GLN A 45 0.05 -6.26 -13.19
N VAL A 46 -0.30 -6.54 -14.45
CA VAL A 46 -1.71 -6.62 -14.86
C VAL A 46 -2.43 -7.77 -14.16
N ILE A 47 -1.78 -8.92 -13.97
CA ILE A 47 -2.34 -10.06 -13.24
C ILE A 47 -2.57 -9.68 -11.78
N GLU A 48 -1.59 -9.06 -11.11
CA GLU A 48 -1.69 -8.64 -9.71
C GLU A 48 -2.81 -7.62 -9.51
N GLN A 49 -2.86 -6.58 -10.34
CA GLN A 49 -3.90 -5.55 -10.29
C GLN A 49 -5.29 -6.14 -10.55
N ALA A 50 -5.44 -7.00 -11.55
CA ALA A 50 -6.72 -7.67 -11.84
C ALA A 50 -7.12 -8.63 -10.71
N THR A 51 -6.15 -9.30 -10.08
CA THR A 51 -6.39 -10.19 -8.93
C THR A 51 -6.87 -9.40 -7.73
N ALA A 52 -6.22 -8.29 -7.39
CA ALA A 52 -6.63 -7.40 -6.30
C ALA A 52 -8.02 -6.81 -6.56
N TYR A 53 -8.26 -6.33 -7.79
CA TYR A 53 -9.55 -5.81 -8.20
C TYR A 53 -10.68 -6.83 -8.02
N ALA A 54 -10.45 -8.07 -8.46
CA ALA A 54 -11.43 -9.14 -8.35
C ALA A 54 -11.66 -9.56 -6.88
N LEU A 55 -10.59 -9.73 -6.09
CA LEU A 55 -10.71 -10.12 -4.68
C LEU A 55 -11.49 -9.09 -3.86
N ASN A 56 -11.37 -7.80 -4.16
CA ASN A 56 -12.14 -6.74 -3.50
C ASN A 56 -13.64 -6.76 -3.81
N ARG A 57 -14.08 -7.58 -4.78
CA ARG A 57 -15.48 -7.70 -5.22
C ARG A 57 -16.08 -9.08 -4.98
N LEU A 58 -15.26 -10.04 -4.56
CA LEU A 58 -15.66 -11.42 -4.31
C LEU A 58 -15.81 -11.65 -2.81
N PRO A 59 -16.66 -12.60 -2.39
CA PRO A 59 -16.77 -12.95 -0.98
C PRO A 59 -15.43 -13.48 -0.46
N GLY A 60 -14.99 -12.95 0.69
CA GLY A 60 -13.78 -13.43 1.35
C GLY A 60 -14.01 -14.80 2.00
N LEU A 61 -13.34 -15.84 1.51
CA LEU A 61 -13.46 -17.20 2.04
C LEU A 61 -12.21 -17.58 2.81
N TYR A 62 -12.09 -17.02 4.02
CA TYR A 62 -10.94 -17.30 4.89
C TYR A 62 -11.03 -18.66 5.56
N ALA A 63 -9.87 -19.27 5.76
CA ALA A 63 -9.70 -20.48 6.53
C ALA A 63 -8.40 -20.44 7.33
N THR A 64 -8.45 -21.00 8.55
CA THR A 64 -7.31 -21.12 9.46
C THR A 64 -6.71 -22.53 9.51
N SER A 65 -7.36 -23.48 8.83
CA SER A 65 -6.91 -24.87 8.71
C SER A 65 -6.86 -25.29 7.26
N GLU A 66 -6.01 -26.27 6.96
CA GLU A 66 -5.90 -26.82 5.61
C GLU A 66 -7.22 -27.47 5.16
N ARG A 67 -7.86 -28.24 6.04
CA ARG A 67 -9.17 -28.84 5.77
C ARG A 67 -10.23 -27.78 5.47
N GLY A 68 -10.29 -26.72 6.28
CA GLY A 68 -11.21 -25.60 6.05
C GLY A 68 -10.92 -24.90 4.73
N TRP A 69 -9.64 -24.72 4.39
CA TRP A 69 -9.24 -24.12 3.13
C TRP A 69 -9.68 -24.96 1.92
N ASN A 70 -9.48 -26.27 1.95
CA ASN A 70 -9.92 -27.18 0.88
C ASN A 70 -11.44 -27.12 0.69
N PHE A 71 -12.20 -27.14 1.79
CA PHE A 71 -13.66 -27.01 1.75
C PHE A 71 -14.10 -25.67 1.14
N GLN A 72 -13.48 -24.57 1.56
CA GLN A 72 -13.78 -23.25 1.00
C GLN A 72 -13.39 -23.14 -0.47
N GLN A 73 -12.29 -23.79 -0.89
CA GLN A 73 -11.88 -23.83 -2.29
C GLN A 73 -12.88 -24.58 -3.15
N GLN A 74 -13.42 -25.70 -2.67
CA GLN A 74 -14.44 -26.46 -3.38
C GLN A 74 -15.73 -25.65 -3.50
N LYS A 75 -16.19 -25.07 -2.39
CA LYS A 75 -17.35 -24.16 -2.36
C LYS A 75 -17.18 -22.99 -3.33
N ALA A 76 -15.96 -22.42 -3.42
CA ALA A 76 -15.65 -21.35 -4.33
C ALA A 76 -15.83 -21.75 -5.80
N LYS A 77 -15.32 -22.92 -6.19
CA LYS A 77 -15.47 -23.44 -7.55
C LYS A 77 -16.92 -23.70 -7.92
N GLU A 78 -17.68 -24.30 -7.00
CA GLU A 78 -19.08 -24.66 -7.23
C GLU A 78 -20.02 -23.46 -7.27
N LYS A 79 -19.85 -22.50 -6.35
CA LYS A 79 -20.80 -21.40 -6.16
C LYS A 79 -20.37 -20.09 -6.81
N TYR A 80 -19.08 -19.84 -6.94
CA TYR A 80 -18.54 -18.54 -7.36
C TYR A 80 -17.73 -18.60 -8.66
N GLY A 81 -17.72 -19.73 -9.37
CA GLY A 81 -16.93 -19.89 -10.58
C GLY A 81 -17.24 -18.84 -11.65
N ILE A 82 -18.53 -18.56 -11.87
CA ILE A 82 -18.98 -17.56 -12.85
C ILE A 82 -18.59 -16.15 -12.39
N GLU A 83 -18.79 -15.83 -11.11
CA GLU A 83 -18.44 -14.54 -10.53
C GLU A 83 -16.93 -14.29 -10.57
N ILE A 84 -16.11 -15.31 -10.32
CA ILE A 84 -14.64 -15.22 -10.43
C ILE A 84 -14.25 -14.81 -11.86
N VAL A 85 -14.78 -15.52 -12.87
CA VAL A 85 -14.50 -15.22 -14.28
C VAL A 85 -14.92 -13.79 -14.63
N ALA A 86 -16.13 -13.38 -14.21
CA ALA A 86 -16.67 -12.06 -14.49
C ALA A 86 -15.87 -10.94 -13.80
N ALA A 87 -15.52 -11.11 -12.53
CA ALA A 87 -14.75 -10.14 -11.74
C ALA A 87 -13.34 -9.96 -12.30
N VAL A 88 -12.66 -11.05 -12.68
CA VAL A 88 -11.34 -10.99 -13.33
C VAL A 88 -11.43 -10.27 -14.67
N ARG A 89 -12.45 -10.57 -15.48
CA ARG A 89 -12.65 -9.89 -16.78
C ARG A 89 -12.83 -8.39 -16.59
N GLN A 90 -13.61 -7.98 -15.58
CA GLN A 90 -13.79 -6.57 -15.24
C GLN A 90 -12.48 -5.93 -14.75
N GLY A 91 -11.69 -6.65 -13.95
CA GLY A 91 -10.38 -6.19 -13.48
C GLY A 91 -9.42 -5.94 -14.63
N LEU A 92 -9.32 -6.88 -15.59
CA LEU A 92 -8.49 -6.72 -16.77
C LEU A 92 -8.93 -5.52 -17.63
N ALA A 93 -10.24 -5.35 -17.82
CA ALA A 93 -10.78 -4.20 -18.56
C ALA A 93 -10.51 -2.86 -17.83
N ALA A 94 -10.58 -2.84 -16.50
CA ALA A 94 -10.30 -1.65 -15.70
C ALA A 94 -8.82 -1.24 -15.81
N VAL A 95 -7.90 -2.22 -15.71
CA VAL A 95 -6.46 -1.99 -15.84
C VAL A 95 -6.08 -1.50 -17.25
N GLN A 96 -6.71 -2.04 -18.30
CA GLN A 96 -6.47 -1.56 -19.67
C GLN A 96 -6.99 -0.13 -19.89
N ARG A 97 -8.09 0.24 -19.24
CA ARG A 97 -8.72 1.55 -19.42
C ARG A 97 -7.91 2.68 -18.79
N ASP A 98 -7.18 2.38 -17.72
CA ASP A 98 -6.31 3.35 -17.05
C ASP A 98 -4.95 2.70 -16.71
N PRO A 99 -4.00 2.72 -17.67
CA PRO A 99 -2.65 2.21 -17.45
C PRO A 99 -1.83 3.05 -16.45
N LEU A 100 -2.35 4.20 -16.01
CA LEU A 100 -1.70 5.11 -15.07
C LEU A 100 -2.16 4.90 -13.63
N ILE A 101 -3.01 3.90 -13.34
CA ILE A 101 -3.28 3.51 -11.96
C ILE A 101 -1.91 3.24 -11.33
N PRO A 102 -1.47 4.06 -10.35
CA PRO A 102 -0.18 3.88 -9.75
C PRO A 102 -0.17 2.47 -9.16
N VAL A 103 0.70 1.62 -9.69
CA VAL A 103 1.24 0.50 -8.93
C VAL A 103 1.62 1.13 -7.60
N TRP A 104 1.24 0.51 -6.48
CA TRP A 104 1.82 0.86 -5.19
C TRP A 104 3.33 0.69 -5.35
N ASN A 105 4.01 1.73 -5.82
CA ASN A 105 5.43 1.87 -5.70
C ASN A 105 5.59 1.99 -4.19
N PRO A 106 6.24 1.02 -3.53
CA PRO A 106 6.77 1.32 -2.23
C PRO A 106 7.66 2.54 -2.49
N VAL A 107 7.29 3.70 -1.95
CA VAL A 107 8.23 4.79 -1.81
C VAL A 107 9.43 4.13 -1.14
N GLU A 108 10.53 3.98 -1.89
CA GLU A 108 11.79 3.57 -1.29
C GLU A 108 11.98 4.56 -0.15
N LYS A 109 11.90 4.06 1.08
CA LYS A 109 12.22 4.90 2.21
C LYS A 109 13.66 5.29 1.96
N GLU A 110 13.90 6.54 1.56
CA GLU A 110 15.20 7.15 1.70
C GLU A 110 15.55 6.91 3.17
N GLU A 111 16.42 5.93 3.41
CA GLU A 111 17.03 5.79 4.70
C GLU A 111 17.80 7.10 4.87
N ASP A 112 17.28 8.00 5.71
CA ASP A 112 18.02 9.14 6.20
C ASP A 112 19.33 8.58 6.76
N THR A 113 20.38 8.55 5.93
CA THR A 113 21.74 8.32 6.36
C THR A 113 22.08 9.54 7.19
N VAL A 114 21.75 9.47 8.48
CA VAL A 114 22.28 10.39 9.49
C VAL A 114 23.76 10.09 9.55
N ASP A 115 24.52 10.75 8.68
CA ASP A 115 25.96 10.67 8.58
C ASP A 115 26.54 11.33 9.83
N THR A 116 26.61 10.53 10.89
CA THR A 116 27.26 10.89 12.14
C THR A 116 28.73 10.51 11.94
N THR A 117 29.56 11.42 11.44
CA THR A 117 30.90 11.70 11.96
C THR A 117 31.65 12.73 11.09
N ASN A 118 32.32 13.65 11.79
CA ASN A 118 33.49 14.44 11.37
C ASN A 118 33.24 15.65 10.44
N ASP A 119 33.68 16.89 10.70
CA ASP A 119 34.78 17.33 11.56
C ASP A 119 34.63 18.81 11.99
N LEU A 120 35.12 19.06 13.20
CA LEU A 120 35.46 20.35 13.78
C LEU A 120 36.54 21.08 12.95
N LYS A 121 36.21 22.18 12.25
CA LYS A 121 37.05 23.43 12.26
C LYS A 121 36.42 24.60 11.49
N SER A 122 35.93 25.62 12.23
CA SER A 122 36.27 27.03 11.97
C SER A 122 35.73 27.95 13.08
N LYS A 123 36.63 28.26 14.03
CA LYS A 123 36.80 29.42 14.92
C LYS A 123 35.72 30.54 14.95
N PRO A 124 35.34 31.08 16.14
CA PRO A 124 34.33 32.14 16.28
C PRO A 124 34.91 33.57 16.24
N PRO A 125 34.15 34.59 15.80
CA PRO A 125 34.40 35.99 16.15
C PRO A 125 33.44 36.53 17.24
N ALA A 126 34.00 37.42 18.08
CA ALA A 126 33.54 37.91 19.37
C ALA A 126 32.31 38.90 19.34
N PRO A 127 31.65 39.15 20.49
CA PRO A 127 30.45 39.98 20.59
C PRO A 127 30.72 41.46 20.97
N SER A 128 29.85 42.39 20.55
CA SER A 128 29.57 43.71 21.19
C SER A 128 28.55 44.55 20.37
N PRO A 129 27.90 45.61 20.91
CA PRO A 129 27.49 45.89 22.30
C PRO A 129 26.02 46.41 22.41
N MET A 130 25.56 46.62 23.65
CA MET A 130 24.27 47.21 24.03
C MET A 130 24.09 48.69 23.63
N GLU A 131 22.85 49.11 23.35
CA GLU A 131 22.19 50.33 23.88
C GLU A 131 20.66 50.09 23.84
N SER A 132 19.95 49.98 24.98
CA SER A 132 19.32 51.05 25.79
C SER A 132 18.23 51.86 25.06
N SER A 133 16.95 51.54 25.32
CA SER A 133 15.97 52.53 25.80
C SER A 133 14.64 51.87 26.20
N LEU A 134 14.33 52.05 27.47
CA LEU A 134 13.02 51.88 28.11
C LEU A 134 11.95 52.74 27.42
N SER A 135 10.74 52.21 27.22
CA SER A 135 9.54 52.78 27.85
C SER A 135 8.29 51.94 27.60
N MET A 136 7.57 51.72 28.70
CA MET A 136 6.25 51.12 28.79
C MET A 136 5.18 51.88 27.99
N ARG A 137 4.19 51.16 27.46
CA ARG A 137 2.79 51.60 27.64
C ARG A 137 1.80 50.44 27.66
N VAL A 138 1.24 50.23 28.85
CA VAL A 138 0.00 49.48 29.13
C VAL A 138 -1.20 50.18 28.50
N LYS A 139 -2.15 49.40 27.95
CA LYS A 139 -3.63 49.60 27.94
C LYS A 139 -4.26 48.46 27.10
N SER A 140 -4.89 47.48 27.71
CA SER A 140 -6.29 47.43 28.18
C SER A 140 -7.33 47.14 27.08
N ASN A 141 -8.13 46.11 27.37
CA ASN A 141 -9.52 45.85 26.98
C ASN A 141 -9.84 45.33 25.57
N GLY A 142 -10.67 44.27 25.57
CA GLY A 142 -11.77 44.21 24.61
C GLY A 142 -12.19 42.82 24.12
N ASN A 143 -12.78 42.01 25.00
CA ASN A 143 -14.09 41.38 24.78
C ASN A 143 -14.35 40.61 23.45
N ARG A 144 -14.49 39.28 23.52
CA ARG A 144 -15.58 38.59 22.83
C ARG A 144 -15.93 37.25 23.47
N ARG A 145 -17.10 37.25 24.12
CA ARG A 145 -17.82 36.07 24.59
C ARG A 145 -18.41 35.31 23.39
N GLN A 146 -18.35 33.98 23.49
CA GLN A 146 -19.42 32.98 23.31
C GLN A 146 -20.55 33.32 22.33
N ASN A 147 -20.79 32.41 21.36
CA ASN A 147 -22.03 31.63 21.23
C ASN A 147 -22.08 30.85 19.88
N GLU A 148 -22.08 29.51 19.96
CA GLU A 148 -22.84 28.61 19.07
C GLU A 148 -24.15 28.21 19.81
N PRO A 149 -25.04 27.37 19.26
CA PRO A 149 -25.79 27.47 18.01
C PRO A 149 -27.32 27.29 18.26
N ALA A 150 -28.12 27.36 17.21
CA ALA A 150 -29.48 26.80 17.16
C ALA A 150 -29.72 26.18 15.78
#